data_AF-A0A524BET8-F1
#
_entry.id   AF-A0A524BET8-F1
#
_cell.length_a   1.000
_cell.length_b   1.000
_cell.length_c   1.000
_cell.angle_alpha   90.00
_cell.angle_beta   90.00
_cell.angle_gamma   90.00
#
_symmetry.space_group_name_H-M   'P 1'
#
loop_
_entity.id
_entity.type
_entity.pdbx_description
1 polymer ?
#
loop_
_entity_poly.entity_id
_entity_poly.type
_entity_poly.pdbx_seq_one_letter_code
_entity_poly.pdbx_strand_id
1 'polypeptide(L)'
;MEIFNRTAGRRTVLTIAAVGVSLLALSACGSSGTTAESSAPVESITASGAVAGNEPACQPGPPAQAPLSFTRNPDSWTNKDGFVGTIGNDSGETLWVSFHHIGSWCRLDAGTRAAYAYSTSSGYNGIYVVDESGQGSAIEIIDPPMGWPRIIVASHIRDSECAWGSGKREEARSGFFYEDDEKTVEAGGAGKVTVKRLPDDEGAAREWSGDSSGKTDDWARMDLTIREVGSC
;
A
#
# COMPACT_ATOMS: atom_id res chain seq x y z
N MET A 1 -26.84 53.03 -20.77
CA MET A 1 -27.17 53.40 -22.16
C MET A 1 -25.83 53.31 -22.88
N GLU A 2 -25.47 52.23 -23.56
CA GLU A 2 -26.17 51.52 -24.64
C GLU A 2 -26.29 50.00 -24.43
N ILE A 3 -27.19 49.43 -25.23
CA ILE A 3 -27.60 48.02 -25.35
C ILE A 3 -27.09 47.54 -26.71
N PHE A 4 -26.50 46.34 -26.85
CA PHE A 4 -26.63 45.47 -28.05
C PHE A 4 -26.10 44.06 -27.69
N ASN A 5 -26.90 43.02 -27.44
CA ASN A 5 -27.72 42.14 -28.29
C ASN A 5 -27.01 40.86 -28.82
N ARG A 6 -27.38 39.73 -28.19
CA ARG A 6 -27.69 38.36 -28.71
C ARG A 6 -26.92 37.75 -29.91
N THR A 7 -26.41 36.53 -29.66
CA THR A 7 -26.63 35.28 -30.45
C THR A 7 -26.15 34.11 -29.59
N ALA A 8 -26.98 33.21 -29.02
CA ALA A 8 -27.76 32.13 -29.64
C ALA A 8 -26.91 31.11 -30.43
N GLY A 9 -26.48 30.03 -29.76
CA GLY A 9 -25.97 28.80 -30.36
C GLY A 9 -26.55 27.61 -29.61
N ARG A 10 -27.36 26.80 -30.30
CA ARG A 10 -28.18 25.69 -29.80
C ARG A 10 -27.71 24.40 -30.46
N ARG A 11 -27.91 23.27 -29.76
CA ARG A 11 -27.86 21.85 -30.20
C ARG A 11 -26.45 21.23 -30.09
N THR A 12 -26.26 19.97 -29.69
CA THR A 12 -27.11 18.78 -29.92
C THR A 12 -26.80 17.70 -28.87
N VAL A 13 -27.86 17.05 -28.37
CA VAL A 13 -27.82 15.83 -27.54
C VAL A 13 -27.50 14.62 -28.43
N LEU A 14 -26.61 13.72 -28.01
CA LEU A 14 -26.58 12.35 -28.50
C LEU A 14 -26.76 11.38 -27.34
N THR A 15 -27.95 10.81 -27.27
CA THR A 15 -28.31 9.63 -26.45
C THR A 15 -28.09 8.41 -27.35
N ILE A 16 -27.31 7.43 -26.90
CA ILE A 16 -27.23 6.13 -27.57
C ILE A 16 -27.85 5.09 -26.63
N ALA A 17 -28.93 4.47 -27.09
CA ALA A 17 -29.56 3.31 -26.50
C ALA A 17 -29.78 2.26 -27.61
N ALA A 18 -29.39 1.01 -27.34
CA ALA A 18 -29.86 -0.23 -27.97
C ALA A 18 -29.23 -1.39 -27.16
N VAL A 19 -29.95 -2.12 -26.31
CA VAL A 19 -30.89 -3.24 -26.56
C VAL A 19 -30.24 -4.43 -27.27
N GLY A 20 -30.12 -5.54 -26.55
CA GLY A 20 -29.83 -6.88 -27.06
C GLY A 20 -30.36 -7.95 -26.11
N VAL A 21 -31.59 -8.40 -26.35
CA VAL A 21 -32.26 -9.54 -25.70
C VAL A 21 -31.93 -10.82 -26.48
N SER A 22 -31.77 -11.96 -25.79
CA SER A 22 -32.24 -13.33 -26.15
C SER A 22 -31.29 -14.42 -25.61
N LEU A 23 -31.66 -15.65 -25.23
CA LEU A 23 -32.90 -16.40 -24.98
C LEU A 23 -32.48 -17.76 -24.37
N LEU A 24 -33.31 -18.25 -23.44
CA LEU A 24 -33.65 -19.64 -23.05
C LEU A 24 -32.68 -20.85 -23.13
N ALA A 25 -32.60 -21.49 -21.94
CA ALA A 25 -32.94 -22.89 -21.59
C ALA A 25 -32.04 -24.06 -22.04
N LEU A 26 -31.73 -24.98 -21.11
CA LEU A 26 -32.28 -26.35 -21.09
C LEU A 26 -31.88 -27.11 -19.81
N SER A 27 -32.82 -27.92 -19.35
CA SER A 27 -32.86 -28.83 -18.20
C SER A 27 -31.99 -30.09 -18.34
N ALA A 28 -31.52 -30.66 -17.22
CA ALA A 28 -31.52 -32.11 -17.01
C ALA A 28 -31.38 -32.48 -15.52
N CYS A 29 -32.36 -33.24 -15.04
CA CYS A 29 -32.31 -34.08 -13.84
C CYS A 29 -31.93 -35.50 -14.30
N GLY A 30 -31.05 -36.20 -13.57
CA GLY A 30 -30.64 -37.57 -13.92
C GLY A 30 -29.94 -38.28 -12.77
N SER A 31 -30.37 -39.50 -12.49
CA SER A 31 -30.15 -40.29 -11.27
C SER A 31 -29.03 -41.34 -11.40
N SER A 32 -28.44 -41.68 -10.26
CA SER A 32 -27.87 -42.99 -9.86
C SER A 32 -26.61 -43.58 -10.53
N GLY A 33 -25.56 -43.72 -9.70
CA GLY A 33 -24.82 -44.98 -9.48
C GLY A 33 -23.59 -45.24 -10.35
N THR A 34 -22.40 -45.33 -9.71
CA THR A 34 -21.44 -46.46 -9.76
C THR A 34 -20.18 -46.06 -8.97
N THR A 35 -19.80 -46.90 -8.01
CA THR A 35 -18.50 -46.90 -7.32
C THR A 35 -17.35 -47.02 -8.31
N ALA A 36 -16.45 -46.03 -8.29
CA ALA A 36 -15.09 -46.18 -8.77
C ALA A 36 -14.17 -45.57 -7.71
N GLU A 37 -13.31 -46.40 -7.12
CA GLU A 37 -12.14 -45.94 -6.39
C GLU A 37 -11.29 -45.11 -7.36
N SER A 38 -11.33 -43.80 -7.19
CA SER A 38 -10.40 -42.88 -7.84
C SER A 38 -9.74 -42.11 -6.71
N SER A 39 -8.47 -42.44 -6.48
CA SER A 39 -7.56 -41.65 -5.67
C SER A 39 -7.56 -40.22 -6.20
N ALA A 40 -8.38 -39.37 -5.61
CA ALA A 40 -8.35 -37.94 -5.90
C ALA A 40 -6.96 -37.45 -5.48
N PRO A 41 -6.20 -36.76 -6.35
CA PRO A 41 -5.12 -35.94 -5.86
C PRO A 41 -5.78 -34.93 -4.92
N VAL A 42 -5.31 -34.87 -3.70
CA VAL A 42 -5.60 -33.75 -2.80
C VAL A 42 -4.99 -32.54 -3.52
N GLU A 43 -5.81 -31.80 -4.27
CA GLU A 43 -5.48 -30.43 -4.63
C GLU A 43 -5.28 -29.71 -3.31
N SER A 44 -4.02 -29.52 -2.96
CA SER A 44 -3.64 -28.56 -1.94
C SER A 44 -4.24 -27.24 -2.38
N ILE A 45 -5.29 -26.83 -1.67
CA ILE A 45 -5.88 -25.51 -1.76
C ILE A 45 -4.78 -24.53 -1.35
N THR A 46 -3.97 -24.08 -2.30
CA THR A 46 -3.30 -22.78 -2.24
C THR A 46 -4.37 -21.75 -2.60
N ALA A 47 -5.30 -21.56 -1.68
CA ALA A 47 -6.08 -20.33 -1.64
C ALA A 47 -5.16 -19.23 -1.09
N SER A 48 -4.14 -18.86 -1.87
CA SER A 48 -3.59 -17.51 -1.78
C SER A 48 -4.64 -16.63 -2.43
N GLY A 49 -5.41 -15.94 -1.58
CA GLY A 49 -6.55 -15.13 -2.00
C GLY A 49 -6.10 -14.10 -3.01
N ALA A 50 -6.43 -14.33 -4.28
CA ALA A 50 -6.25 -13.37 -5.35
C ALA A 50 -6.85 -12.02 -4.91
N VAL A 51 -6.07 -10.95 -5.03
CA VAL A 51 -6.53 -9.62 -4.64
C VAL A 51 -7.70 -9.23 -5.54
N ALA A 52 -8.90 -9.17 -4.97
CA ALA A 52 -10.09 -8.74 -5.70
C ALA A 52 -9.89 -7.28 -6.17
N GLY A 53 -9.87 -7.08 -7.49
CA GLY A 53 -9.49 -5.82 -8.16
C GLY A 53 -10.41 -4.61 -7.97
N ASN A 54 -11.15 -4.51 -6.87
CA ASN A 54 -12.08 -3.42 -6.55
C ASN A 54 -11.50 -2.39 -5.56
N GLU A 55 -10.22 -2.49 -5.22
CA GLU A 55 -9.59 -1.54 -4.31
C GLU A 55 -9.36 -0.17 -4.97
N PRO A 56 -9.54 0.93 -4.22
CA PRO A 56 -9.34 2.28 -4.76
C PRO A 56 -7.86 2.53 -5.06
N ALA A 57 -7.58 3.40 -6.02
CA ALA A 57 -6.20 3.84 -6.25
C ALA A 57 -5.66 4.62 -5.04
N CYS A 58 -4.40 4.40 -4.69
CA CYS A 58 -3.72 5.16 -3.65
C CYS A 58 -3.62 6.65 -4.03
N GLN A 59 -3.64 7.55 -3.04
CA GLN A 59 -3.55 8.98 -3.32
C GLN A 59 -2.11 9.40 -3.61
N PRO A 60 -1.86 10.10 -4.72
CA PRO A 60 -0.50 10.40 -5.15
C PRO A 60 0.17 11.54 -4.40
N GLY A 61 -0.60 12.41 -3.73
CA GLY A 61 -0.09 13.65 -3.17
C GLY A 61 -0.55 13.88 -1.73
N PRO A 62 0.08 14.85 -1.06
CA PRO A 62 -0.30 15.24 0.30
C PRO A 62 -1.70 15.89 0.35
N PRO A 63 -2.41 15.80 1.49
CA PRO A 63 -2.06 15.00 2.66
C PRO A 63 -2.28 13.50 2.41
N ALA A 64 -1.54 12.64 3.12
CA ALA A 64 -1.72 11.19 3.04
C ALA A 64 -3.15 10.76 3.48
N GLN A 65 -3.71 9.72 2.85
CA GLN A 65 -5.16 9.47 2.87
C GLN A 65 -5.74 8.97 4.23
N ALA A 66 -4.94 8.35 5.12
CA ALA A 66 -5.31 8.05 6.53
C ALA A 66 -4.25 7.13 7.22
N PRO A 67 -4.21 7.10 8.57
CA PRO A 67 -4.14 8.21 9.50
C PRO A 67 -2.71 8.38 10.03
N LEU A 68 -2.43 9.59 10.53
CA LEU A 68 -1.44 9.75 11.58
C LEU A 68 -1.90 8.87 12.75
N SER A 69 -1.30 7.69 12.91
CA SER A 69 -1.47 6.92 14.13
C SER A 69 -0.75 7.65 15.25
N PHE A 70 -1.26 8.82 15.65
CA PHE A 70 -0.85 9.44 16.89
C PHE A 70 -1.08 8.40 17.97
N THR A 71 0.03 8.01 18.61
CA THR A 71 0.01 7.15 19.77
C THR A 71 -1.14 7.50 20.71
N ARG A 72 -1.59 6.48 21.45
CA ARG A 72 -2.67 6.56 22.45
C ARG A 72 -2.47 7.63 23.54
N ASN A 73 -1.36 8.35 23.53
CA ASN A 73 -1.01 9.37 24.51
C ASN A 73 -0.43 10.64 23.81
N PRO A 74 -1.29 11.53 23.28
CA PRO A 74 -0.91 12.68 22.45
C PRO A 74 -0.09 13.77 23.18
N ASP A 75 0.05 13.64 24.50
CA ASP A 75 0.73 14.61 25.38
C ASP A 75 2.12 14.13 25.83
N SER A 76 2.57 12.95 25.39
CA SER A 76 3.95 12.53 25.63
C SER A 76 4.86 13.07 24.53
N TRP A 77 5.85 13.87 24.91
CA TRP A 77 6.96 14.32 24.06
C TRP A 77 7.79 13.16 23.46
N THR A 78 7.58 11.93 23.92
CA THR A 78 8.29 10.72 23.46
C THR A 78 7.51 9.87 22.47
N ASN A 79 6.28 10.27 22.11
CA ASN A 79 5.34 9.39 21.42
C ASN A 79 4.81 10.00 20.11
N LYS A 80 5.56 10.92 19.51
CA LYS A 80 5.20 11.54 18.24
C LYS A 80 6.36 11.58 17.25
N ASP A 81 7.38 10.74 17.43
CA ASP A 81 8.30 10.44 16.34
C ASP A 81 7.48 9.85 15.18
N GLY A 82 7.90 10.15 13.96
CA GLY A 82 7.10 9.87 12.78
C GLY A 82 7.80 10.25 11.49
N PHE A 83 7.14 9.92 10.39
CA PHE A 83 7.71 10.08 9.08
C PHE A 83 6.64 10.37 8.04
N VAL A 84 7.06 11.09 7.00
CA VAL A 84 6.25 11.39 5.82
C VAL A 84 7.02 11.04 4.55
N GLY A 85 6.31 10.88 3.44
CA GLY A 85 6.91 10.86 2.12
C GLY A 85 6.12 10.02 1.14
N THR A 86 6.79 9.52 0.11
CA THR A 86 6.15 8.74 -0.96
C THR A 86 6.54 7.28 -0.93
N ILE A 87 5.60 6.41 -1.30
CA ILE A 87 5.89 5.06 -1.76
C ILE A 87 5.65 4.98 -3.26
N GLY A 88 6.70 4.68 -4.02
CA GLY A 88 6.67 4.47 -5.46
C GLY A 88 6.73 3.00 -5.84
N ASN A 89 6.10 2.66 -6.95
CA ASN A 89 6.12 1.32 -7.51
C ASN A 89 6.95 1.29 -8.81
N ASP A 90 8.17 0.77 -8.72
CA ASP A 90 9.08 0.53 -9.84
C ASP A 90 9.24 -0.99 -10.12
N SER A 91 8.36 -1.85 -9.59
CA SER A 91 8.45 -3.32 -9.79
C SER A 91 8.04 -3.77 -11.18
N GLY A 92 7.26 -2.95 -11.89
CA GLY A 92 6.67 -3.30 -13.19
C GLY A 92 5.31 -3.99 -13.11
N GLU A 93 4.84 -4.30 -11.90
CA GLU A 93 3.55 -4.95 -11.64
C GLU A 93 2.59 -4.02 -10.88
N THR A 94 1.31 -4.40 -10.78
CA THR A 94 0.39 -3.68 -9.88
C THR A 94 0.59 -4.18 -8.47
N LEU A 95 0.71 -3.24 -7.52
CA LEU A 95 0.86 -3.56 -6.11
C LEU A 95 -0.36 -3.08 -5.32
N TRP A 96 -0.60 -3.72 -4.19
CA TRP A 96 -1.57 -3.28 -3.21
C TRP A 96 -0.84 -2.86 -1.94
N VAL A 97 -1.15 -1.66 -1.47
CA VAL A 97 -0.48 -1.04 -0.34
C VAL A 97 -1.48 -0.86 0.80
N SER A 98 -1.07 -1.24 2.00
CA SER A 98 -1.77 -0.92 3.24
C SER A 98 -0.80 -0.25 4.22
N PHE A 99 -1.29 0.77 4.92
CA PHE A 99 -0.54 1.48 5.97
C PHE A 99 -0.82 0.90 7.37
N HIS A 100 -1.48 -0.25 7.42
CA HIS A 100 -1.79 -1.03 8.62
C HIS A 100 -1.71 -2.54 8.30
N HIS A 101 -1.38 -3.37 9.29
CA HIS A 101 -1.22 -4.82 9.05
C HIS A 101 -2.53 -5.52 8.65
N ILE A 102 -3.67 -4.96 9.05
CA ILE A 102 -5.01 -5.39 8.65
C ILE A 102 -5.79 -4.13 8.30
N GLY A 103 -6.52 -4.15 7.18
CA GLY A 103 -7.49 -3.10 6.87
C GLY A 103 -7.63 -2.77 5.40
N SER A 104 -7.81 -1.49 5.11
CA SER A 104 -8.03 -0.95 3.78
C SER A 104 -6.73 -0.93 2.98
N TRP A 105 -6.72 -1.69 1.91
CA TRP A 105 -5.67 -1.69 0.90
C TRP A 105 -6.05 -0.71 -0.22
N CYS A 106 -5.04 -0.13 -0.86
CA CYS A 106 -5.19 0.68 -2.06
C CYS A 106 -4.28 0.18 -3.17
N ARG A 107 -4.71 0.36 -4.41
CA ARG A 107 -3.98 -0.05 -5.61
C ARG A 107 -2.92 0.99 -5.98
N LEU A 108 -1.69 0.53 -6.17
CA LEU A 108 -0.56 1.31 -6.64
C LEU A 108 -0.06 0.72 -7.97
N ASP A 109 -0.50 1.33 -9.07
CA ASP A 109 -0.15 0.88 -10.42
C ASP A 109 1.35 1.11 -10.69
N ALA A 110 1.95 0.31 -11.60
CA ALA A 110 3.37 0.44 -11.95
C ALA A 110 3.71 1.87 -12.42
N GLY A 111 4.83 2.41 -11.95
CA GLY A 111 5.31 3.76 -12.22
C GLY A 111 4.58 4.87 -11.45
N THR A 112 3.59 4.53 -10.61
CA THR A 112 2.86 5.50 -9.79
C THR A 112 3.43 5.59 -8.38
N ARG A 113 2.99 6.63 -7.65
CA ARG A 113 3.41 6.93 -6.27
C ARG A 113 2.19 7.21 -5.42
N ALA A 114 2.32 6.96 -4.12
CA ALA A 114 1.35 7.34 -3.12
C ALA A 114 2.01 8.09 -1.96
N ALA A 115 1.30 9.06 -1.39
CA ALA A 115 1.74 9.74 -0.19
C ALA A 115 1.40 8.91 1.06
N TYR A 116 2.33 8.90 2.02
CA TYR A 116 2.13 8.33 3.34
C TYR A 116 2.57 9.31 4.44
N ALA A 117 1.97 9.16 5.60
CA ALA A 117 2.38 9.83 6.83
C ALA A 117 2.02 8.92 8.01
N TYR A 118 2.97 8.75 8.94
CA TYR A 118 2.82 7.75 9.99
C TYR A 118 3.59 8.13 11.27
N SER A 119 3.02 7.87 12.45
CA SER A 119 3.69 8.08 13.74
C SER A 119 4.03 6.76 14.41
N THR A 120 5.26 6.63 14.91
CA THR A 120 5.76 5.39 15.51
C THR A 120 5.25 5.25 16.94
N SER A 121 4.15 4.53 17.15
CA SER A 121 3.90 3.87 18.45
C SER A 121 4.62 2.53 18.48
N SER A 122 5.22 2.14 19.60
CA SER A 122 5.85 0.82 19.76
C SER A 122 4.87 -0.33 19.42
N GLY A 123 5.10 -1.04 18.30
CA GLY A 123 4.43 -2.30 17.96
C GLY A 123 3.69 -2.30 16.61
N TYR A 124 4.12 -3.19 15.70
CA TYR A 124 3.41 -3.65 14.49
C TYR A 124 3.01 -2.60 13.45
N ASN A 125 3.91 -1.67 13.19
CA ASN A 125 3.61 -0.47 12.45
C ASN A 125 4.49 -0.36 11.21
N GLY A 126 3.95 -0.72 10.04
CA GLY A 126 4.68 -0.70 8.79
C GLY A 126 3.79 -0.44 7.59
N ILE A 127 4.44 -0.21 6.45
CA ILE A 127 3.81 -0.16 5.13
C ILE A 127 3.87 -1.58 4.58
N TYR A 128 2.70 -2.13 4.28
CA TYR A 128 2.55 -3.47 3.72
C TYR A 128 2.30 -3.34 2.24
N VAL A 129 3.05 -4.08 1.45
CA VAL A 129 2.98 -4.05 -0.01
C VAL A 129 2.89 -5.48 -0.49
N VAL A 130 1.88 -5.80 -1.29
CA VAL A 130 1.69 -7.15 -1.84
C VAL A 130 1.42 -7.10 -3.34
N ASP A 131 1.75 -8.18 -4.03
CA ASP A 131 1.36 -8.44 -5.41
C ASP A 131 -0.06 -9.05 -5.50
N GLU A 132 -0.44 -9.48 -6.70
CA GLU A 132 -1.77 -10.04 -6.98
C GLU A 132 -2.00 -11.40 -6.30
N SER A 133 -0.92 -12.12 -6.01
CA SER A 133 -0.93 -13.40 -5.30
C SER A 133 -1.05 -13.20 -3.77
N GLY A 134 -0.95 -11.96 -3.31
CA GLY A 134 -0.96 -11.60 -1.90
C GLY A 134 0.40 -11.80 -1.22
N GLN A 135 1.46 -12.09 -1.96
CA GLN A 135 2.83 -12.15 -1.45
C GLN A 135 3.44 -10.75 -1.44
N GLY A 136 4.27 -10.44 -0.45
CA GLY A 136 5.06 -9.24 -0.54
C GLY A 136 5.92 -8.89 0.66
N SER A 137 5.95 -7.61 1.00
CA SER A 137 6.88 -7.01 1.97
C SER A 137 6.15 -6.19 3.02
N ALA A 138 6.56 -6.31 4.27
CA ALA A 138 6.29 -5.36 5.34
C ALA A 138 7.51 -4.45 5.52
N ILE A 139 7.29 -3.15 5.50
CA ILE A 139 8.32 -2.11 5.62
C ILE A 139 8.08 -1.34 6.92
N GLU A 140 8.91 -1.58 7.92
CA GLU A 140 8.88 -0.87 9.18
C GLU A 140 9.92 0.27 9.14
N ILE A 141 9.46 1.49 9.39
CA ILE A 141 10.33 2.65 9.57
C ILE A 141 10.36 2.97 11.07
N ILE A 142 11.56 3.00 11.62
CA ILE A 142 11.80 3.26 13.04
C ILE A 142 12.55 4.58 13.10
N ASP A 143 11.89 5.62 13.57
CA ASP A 143 12.51 6.90 13.87
C ASP A 143 12.78 7.00 15.38
N PRO A 144 14.04 6.91 15.82
CA PRO A 144 14.38 7.13 17.22
C PRO A 144 14.41 8.63 17.53
N PRO A 145 14.32 9.03 18.82
CA PRO A 145 14.38 10.44 19.23
C PRO A 145 15.63 11.25 18.83
N MET A 146 16.62 10.60 18.20
CA MET A 146 17.88 11.22 17.76
C MET A 146 17.89 11.52 16.24
N GLY A 147 16.75 11.48 15.56
CA GLY A 147 16.61 11.90 14.16
C GLY A 147 17.42 11.06 13.19
N TRP A 148 17.57 9.77 13.46
CA TRP A 148 18.30 8.81 12.62
C TRP A 148 17.43 7.59 12.36
N PRO A 149 16.47 7.69 11.42
CA PRO A 149 15.56 6.61 11.16
C PRO A 149 16.30 5.42 10.55
N ARG A 150 15.71 4.24 10.72
CA ARG A 150 16.14 3.00 10.08
C ARG A 150 14.94 2.29 9.48
N ILE A 151 15.20 1.50 8.45
CA ILE A 151 14.21 0.70 7.74
C ILE A 151 14.48 -0.77 8.00
N ILE A 152 13.41 -1.50 8.25
CA ILE A 152 13.38 -2.95 8.25
C ILE A 152 12.41 -3.38 7.15
N VAL A 153 12.87 -4.23 6.24
CA VAL A 153 12.02 -4.85 5.21
C VAL A 153 11.94 -6.32 5.54
N ALA A 154 10.74 -6.87 5.67
CA ALA A 154 10.53 -8.29 5.93
C ALA A 154 9.53 -8.89 4.94
N SER A 155 9.66 -10.18 4.65
CA SER A 155 8.66 -10.89 3.86
C SER A 155 7.29 -10.93 4.57
N HIS A 156 6.22 -10.88 3.79
CA HIS A 156 4.84 -10.75 4.25
C HIS A 156 3.86 -11.44 3.30
N ILE A 157 2.70 -11.85 3.82
CA ILE A 157 1.53 -12.25 3.02
C ILE A 157 0.37 -11.40 3.47
N ARG A 158 -0.45 -10.96 2.53
CA ARG A 158 -1.67 -10.19 2.77
C ARG A 158 -2.48 -10.75 3.95
N ASP A 159 -2.78 -9.88 4.90
CA ASP A 159 -3.59 -10.16 6.10
C ASP A 159 -3.02 -11.29 7.00
N SER A 160 -1.75 -11.66 6.85
CA SER A 160 -1.04 -12.68 7.63
C SER A 160 0.46 -12.35 7.81
N GLU A 161 1.20 -13.14 8.58
CA GLU A 161 2.67 -13.11 8.56
C GLU A 161 3.21 -14.37 7.88
N CYS A 162 4.46 -14.31 7.36
CA CYS A 162 5.18 -15.54 7.01
C CYS A 162 5.34 -16.42 8.26
N ALA A 163 5.36 -17.74 8.08
CA ALA A 163 5.55 -18.67 9.19
C ALA A 163 6.91 -18.45 9.88
N TRP A 164 6.90 -18.38 11.21
CA TRP A 164 8.13 -18.45 12.01
C TRP A 164 8.63 -19.90 12.03
N GLY A 165 9.65 -20.24 11.24
CA GLY A 165 10.18 -21.61 11.16
C GLY A 165 10.86 -21.94 9.83
N SER A 166 10.78 -23.19 9.37
CA SER A 166 11.45 -23.70 8.16
C SER A 166 10.94 -23.13 6.82
N GLY A 167 10.03 -22.15 6.83
CA GLY A 167 9.67 -21.27 5.70
C GLY A 167 9.84 -19.82 6.15
N LYS A 168 11.10 -19.39 6.25
CA LYS A 168 11.54 -18.27 7.10
C LYS A 168 10.97 -16.92 6.64
N ARG A 169 10.44 -16.13 7.58
CA ARG A 169 10.38 -14.67 7.47
C ARG A 169 11.80 -14.16 7.24
N GLU A 170 12.09 -13.71 6.03
CA GLU A 170 13.36 -13.07 5.70
C GLU A 170 13.28 -11.59 6.01
N GLU A 171 14.38 -11.01 6.49
CA GLU A 171 14.43 -9.62 6.91
C GLU A 171 15.75 -8.98 6.50
N ALA A 172 15.66 -7.76 6.00
CA ALA A 172 16.78 -6.86 5.73
C ALA A 172 16.68 -5.61 6.59
N ARG A 173 17.83 -5.12 7.07
CA ARG A 173 17.92 -3.89 7.88
C ARG A 173 18.88 -2.91 7.21
N SER A 174 18.47 -1.66 7.07
CA SER A 174 19.25 -0.62 6.37
C SER A 174 20.43 -0.05 7.14
N GLY A 175 20.48 -0.23 8.46
CA GLY A 175 21.22 0.69 9.33
C GLY A 175 20.55 2.08 9.40
N PHE A 176 21.23 3.07 9.95
CA PHE A 176 20.68 4.43 10.08
C PHE A 176 20.74 5.21 8.77
N PHE A 177 19.79 6.09 8.53
CA PHE A 177 19.80 7.09 7.47
C PHE A 177 20.15 8.46 8.03
N TYR A 178 21.09 9.15 7.40
CA TYR A 178 21.29 10.59 7.54
C TYR A 178 20.50 11.34 6.47
N GLU A 179 20.29 12.64 6.64
CA GLU A 179 19.70 13.46 5.59
C GLU A 179 20.49 13.29 4.28
N ASP A 180 19.77 13.28 3.16
CA ASP A 180 20.27 13.02 1.80
C ASP A 180 20.85 11.61 1.56
N ASP A 181 20.81 10.69 2.53
CA ASP A 181 21.18 9.30 2.30
C ASP A 181 20.19 8.61 1.35
N GLU A 182 20.73 7.81 0.44
CA GLU A 182 19.97 6.86 -0.36
C GLU A 182 20.57 5.46 -0.22
N LYS A 183 19.76 4.45 0.12
CA LYS A 183 20.20 3.06 0.33
C LYS A 183 19.17 2.09 -0.23
N THR A 184 19.64 0.96 -0.74
CA THR A 184 18.78 -0.17 -1.08
C THR A 184 18.80 -1.18 0.07
N VAL A 185 17.61 -1.60 0.49
CA VAL A 185 17.38 -2.57 1.56
C VAL A 185 16.81 -3.82 0.92
N GLU A 186 17.57 -4.91 0.94
CA GLU A 186 17.20 -6.17 0.31
C GLU A 186 17.74 -7.39 1.09
N ALA A 187 16.94 -8.46 1.09
CA ALA A 187 17.32 -9.81 1.50
C ALA A 187 16.53 -10.80 0.63
N GLY A 188 17.06 -12.02 0.44
CA GLY A 188 16.63 -12.95 -0.62
C GLY A 188 15.13 -13.22 -0.74
N GLY A 189 14.36 -13.12 0.35
CA GLY A 189 12.91 -13.26 0.38
C GLY A 189 12.16 -12.02 0.88
N ALA A 190 12.84 -10.99 1.38
CA ALA A 190 12.19 -9.80 1.95
C ALA A 190 11.68 -8.81 0.88
N GLY A 191 12.17 -8.94 -0.36
CA GLY A 191 11.99 -7.97 -1.44
C GLY A 191 13.12 -6.94 -1.48
N LYS A 192 12.98 -5.96 -2.37
CA LYS A 192 13.97 -4.91 -2.64
C LYS A 192 13.33 -3.53 -2.62
N VAL A 193 13.76 -2.72 -1.67
CA VAL A 193 13.26 -1.35 -1.47
C VAL A 193 14.42 -0.37 -1.53
N THR A 194 14.36 0.61 -2.43
CA THR A 194 15.26 1.77 -2.39
C THR A 194 14.63 2.83 -1.50
N VAL A 195 15.42 3.39 -0.61
CA VAL A 195 14.97 4.39 0.36
C VAL A 195 15.86 5.61 0.25
N LYS A 196 15.24 6.77 0.11
CA LYS A 196 15.91 8.07 0.13
C LYS A 196 15.40 8.88 1.31
N ARG A 197 16.30 9.33 2.17
CA ARG A 197 15.98 10.33 3.18
C ARG A 197 16.20 11.72 2.58
N LEU A 198 15.21 12.58 2.72
CA LEU A 198 15.28 13.99 2.34
C LEU A 198 15.61 14.84 3.57
N PRO A 199 16.04 16.10 3.38
CA PRO A 199 16.19 17.04 4.49
C PRO A 199 14.87 17.22 5.24
N ASP A 200 14.96 17.33 6.55
CA ASP A 200 13.80 17.55 7.41
C ASP A 200 13.28 18.98 7.18
N ASP A 201 11.96 19.13 6.99
CA ASP A 201 11.30 20.40 6.70
C ASP A 201 9.93 20.44 7.38
N GLU A 202 9.77 21.36 8.33
CA GLU A 202 8.54 21.49 9.12
C GLU A 202 7.29 21.75 8.25
N GLY A 203 7.45 22.50 7.16
CA GLY A 203 6.36 22.85 6.25
C GLY A 203 5.88 21.63 5.49
N ALA A 204 6.82 20.87 4.93
CA ALA A 204 6.55 19.61 4.26
C ALA A 204 5.97 18.59 5.24
N ALA A 205 6.53 18.43 6.44
CA ALA A 205 5.99 17.49 7.42
C ALA A 205 4.52 17.79 7.77
N ARG A 206 4.18 19.06 7.99
CA ARG A 206 2.79 19.50 8.23
C ARG A 206 1.89 19.33 7.02
N GLU A 207 2.35 19.67 5.82
CA GLU A 207 1.59 19.50 4.57
C GLU A 207 1.25 18.03 4.32
N TRP A 208 2.23 17.14 4.49
CA TRP A 208 2.08 15.72 4.18
C TRP A 208 1.29 14.97 5.24
N SER A 209 1.49 15.31 6.50
CA SER A 209 0.70 14.76 7.61
C SER A 209 -0.73 15.30 7.61
N GLY A 210 -0.94 16.53 7.16
CA GLY A 210 -2.19 17.27 7.35
C GLY A 210 -2.40 17.76 8.78
N ASP A 211 -1.38 17.68 9.66
CA ASP A 211 -1.39 18.25 11.00
C ASP A 211 -0.55 19.53 11.02
N SER A 212 -1.14 20.63 11.45
CA SER A 212 -0.44 21.91 11.59
C SER A 212 0.22 22.11 12.96
N SER A 213 0.16 21.11 13.85
CA SER A 213 0.76 21.20 15.18
C SER A 213 2.28 21.13 15.11
N GLY A 214 2.98 21.82 16.01
CA GLY A 214 4.44 21.74 16.10
C GLY A 214 4.99 20.39 16.56
N LYS A 215 4.14 19.36 16.61
CA LYS A 215 4.47 18.00 17.03
C LYS A 215 4.86 17.11 15.84
N THR A 216 4.81 17.64 14.62
CA THR A 216 5.25 16.97 13.39
C THR A 216 6.46 17.64 12.77
N ASP A 217 6.98 18.73 13.36
CA ASP A 217 8.01 19.57 12.76
C ASP A 217 9.35 18.86 12.58
N ASP A 218 9.55 17.78 13.32
CA ASP A 218 10.75 16.93 13.35
C ASP A 218 10.57 15.61 12.61
N TRP A 219 9.43 15.40 11.92
CA TRP A 219 9.19 14.14 11.23
C TRP A 219 10.14 13.97 10.05
N ALA A 220 10.85 12.85 10.03
CA ALA A 220 11.76 12.53 8.94
C ALA A 220 11.00 12.36 7.62
N ARG A 221 11.54 12.95 6.55
CA ARG A 221 11.00 12.74 5.20
C ARG A 221 11.74 11.60 4.49
N MET A 222 11.01 10.52 4.19
CA MET A 222 11.56 9.33 3.55
C MET A 222 10.75 8.99 2.30
N ASP A 223 11.41 8.83 1.16
CA ASP A 223 10.81 8.31 -0.07
C ASP A 223 11.23 6.86 -0.26
N LEU A 224 10.26 5.97 -0.43
CA LEU A 224 10.41 4.56 -0.69
C LEU A 224 10.13 4.27 -2.15
N THR A 225 10.92 3.39 -2.76
CA THR A 225 10.68 2.87 -4.10
C THR A 225 10.75 1.35 -4.05
N ILE A 226 9.60 0.72 -4.29
CA ILE A 226 9.48 -0.74 -4.36
C ILE A 226 10.01 -1.19 -5.72
N ARG A 227 11.06 -2.01 -5.70
CA ARG A 227 11.66 -2.61 -6.90
C ARG A 227 11.24 -4.06 -7.07
N GLU A 228 11.02 -4.74 -5.96
CA GLU A 228 10.63 -6.14 -5.89
C GLU A 228 9.92 -6.37 -4.56
N VAL A 229 8.80 -7.08 -4.57
CA VAL A 229 8.12 -7.48 -3.34
C VAL A 229 8.68 -8.81 -2.83
N GLY A 230 8.61 -9.04 -1.53
CA GLY A 230 9.06 -10.27 -0.91
C GLY A 230 8.14 -11.46 -1.18
N SER A 231 8.57 -12.62 -0.71
CA SER A 231 7.80 -13.86 -0.77
C SER A 231 8.04 -14.71 0.48
N CYS A 232 6.99 -15.37 0.97
CA CYS A 232 7.09 -16.60 1.76
C CYS A 232 6.78 -17.80 0.83
#